data_AF-A0A359DY70-F1
#
_entry.id   AF-A0A359DY70-F1
#
_cell.length_a   1.000
_cell.length_b   1.000
_cell.length_c   1.000
_cell.angle_alpha   90.00
_cell.angle_beta   90.00
_cell.angle_gamma   90.00
#
_symmetry.space_group_name_H-M   'P 1'
#
loop_
_entity.id
_entity.type
_entity.pdbx_description
1 polymer ?
#
loop_
_entity_poly.entity_id
_entity_poly.type
_entity_poly.pdbx_seq_one_letter_code
_entity_poly.pdbx_strand_id
1 'polypeptide(L)'
;MKQTVKQPEKGKLQCAICGKGVQHANLVSFSKRRIKQVRKPNLHVHHLVIEGTKVKIKVCTTCKRSLREAQRAEQVAMAKANVK
;
A
#
# COMPACT_ATOMS: atom_id res chain seq x y z
N MET A 1 22.81 -12.19 16.64
CA MET A 1 22.28 -11.86 15.28
C MET A 1 20.77 -12.09 15.23
N LYS A 2 19.99 -11.29 15.97
CA LYS A 2 18.51 -11.35 15.91
C LYS A 2 18.06 -10.19 15.03
N GLN A 3 17.70 -10.48 13.79
CA GLN A 3 16.99 -9.53 12.94
C GLN A 3 15.66 -9.26 13.63
N THR A 4 15.56 -8.14 14.34
CA THR A 4 14.29 -7.68 14.89
C THR A 4 13.48 -7.17 13.70
N VAL A 5 12.59 -8.04 13.18
CA VAL A 5 11.55 -7.64 12.23
C VAL A 5 10.71 -6.59 12.96
N LYS A 6 11.03 -5.30 12.74
CA LYS A 6 10.29 -4.17 13.29
C LYS A 6 8.85 -4.32 12.80
N GLN A 7 7.97 -4.69 13.72
CA GLN A 7 6.54 -4.79 13.44
C GLN A 7 6.09 -3.43 12.87
N PRO A 8 5.32 -3.40 11.77
CA PRO A 8 4.83 -2.16 11.19
C PRO A 8 3.98 -1.42 12.22
N GLU A 9 4.53 -0.33 12.71
CA GLU A 9 4.02 0.44 13.84
C GLU A 9 2.53 0.76 13.65
N LYS A 10 1.68 0.16 14.50
CA LYS A 10 0.22 0.38 14.52
C LYS A 10 -0.06 1.86 14.80
N GLY A 11 -0.27 2.67 13.76
CA GLY A 11 -0.73 4.05 13.96
C GLY A 11 -0.40 5.05 12.85
N LYS A 12 0.65 4.82 12.05
CA LYS A 12 1.00 5.78 10.99
C LYS A 12 -0.02 5.76 9.84
N LEU A 13 -0.51 6.95 9.46
CA LEU A 13 -1.27 7.23 8.23
C LEU A 13 -0.31 7.30 7.02
N GLN A 14 0.58 6.32 6.92
CA GLN A 14 1.58 6.22 5.88
C GLN A 14 1.56 4.81 5.30
N CYS A 15 1.78 4.71 4.00
CA CYS A 15 1.95 3.41 3.36
C CYS A 15 3.28 2.77 3.80
N ALA A 16 3.24 1.52 4.26
CA ALA A 16 4.45 0.79 4.67
C ALA A 16 5.45 0.54 3.51
N ILE A 17 4.97 0.51 2.27
CA ILE A 17 5.78 0.18 1.09
C ILE A 17 6.39 1.43 0.44
N CYS A 18 5.57 2.46 0.22
CA CYS A 18 6.00 3.66 -0.52
C CYS A 18 6.07 4.94 0.33
N GLY A 19 5.78 4.87 1.63
CA GLY A 19 5.86 6.03 2.52
C GLY A 19 4.83 7.13 2.29
N LYS A 20 3.92 7.00 1.31
CA LYS A 20 2.87 7.98 1.02
C LYS A 20 2.08 8.32 2.28
N GLY A 21 2.19 9.57 2.73
CA GLY A 21 1.54 10.11 3.92
C GLY A 21 0.41 11.08 3.62
N VAL A 22 -0.02 11.78 4.66
CA VAL A 22 -1.02 12.84 4.58
C VAL A 22 -0.45 14.02 3.79
N GLN A 23 -1.21 14.52 2.83
CA GLN A 23 -0.85 15.70 2.04
C GLN A 23 -1.73 16.88 2.43
N HIS A 24 -1.13 18.07 2.53
CA HIS A 24 -1.86 19.33 2.71
C HIS A 24 -2.05 19.99 1.35
N ALA A 25 -3.29 20.32 1.01
CA ALA A 25 -3.65 20.94 -0.25
C ALA A 25 -4.69 22.04 -0.03
N ASN A 26 -4.98 22.81 -1.08
CA ASN A 26 -6.07 23.77 -1.07
C ASN A 26 -7.22 23.27 -1.95
N LEU A 27 -8.45 23.41 -1.46
CA LEU A 27 -9.64 23.39 -2.29
C LEU A 27 -9.81 24.80 -2.88
N VAL A 28 -9.78 24.92 -4.20
CA VAL A 28 -9.88 26.21 -4.90
C VAL A 28 -11.25 26.31 -5.56
N SER A 29 -12.04 27.32 -5.20
CA SER A 29 -13.33 27.60 -5.86
C SER A 29 -13.14 28.31 -7.20
N PHE A 30 -14.22 28.42 -7.97
CA PHE A 30 -14.26 29.22 -9.21
C PHE A 30 -13.79 30.67 -9.00
N SER A 31 -14.15 31.29 -7.87
CA SER A 31 -13.69 32.63 -7.45
C SER A 31 -12.26 32.68 -6.89
N LYS A 32 -11.46 31.62 -7.05
CA LYS A 32 -10.09 31.47 -6.52
C LYS A 32 -9.98 31.55 -4.99
N ARG A 33 -11.08 31.33 -4.26
CA ARG A 33 -11.04 31.22 -2.79
C ARG A 33 -10.35 29.91 -2.42
N ARG A 34 -9.28 30.00 -1.62
CA ARG A 34 -8.46 28.84 -1.20
C ARG A 34 -8.85 28.41 0.21
N ILE A 35 -9.32 27.18 0.36
CA ILE A 35 -9.65 26.57 1.66
C ILE A 35 -8.62 25.49 1.95
N LYS A 36 -7.97 25.55 3.12
CA LYS A 36 -7.01 24.52 3.54
C LYS A 36 -7.73 23.17 3.70
N GLN A 37 -7.27 22.16 2.99
CA GLN A 37 -7.83 20.81 3.02
C GLN A 37 -6.74 19.76 3.21
N VAL A 38 -7.00 18.79 4.07
CA VAL A 38 -6.11 17.65 4.30
C VAL A 38 -6.53 16.49 3.39
N ARG A 39 -5.63 16.03 2.52
CA ARG A 39 -5.82 14.85 1.66
C ARG A 39 -5.19 13.63 2.31
N LYS A 40 -6.04 12.71 2.77
CA LYS A 40 -5.60 11.44 3.38
C LYS A 40 -5.37 10.38 2.28
N PRO A 41 -4.27 9.61 2.31
CA PRO A 41 -4.07 8.51 1.40
C PRO A 41 -5.10 7.39 1.68
N ASN A 42 -5.58 6.72 0.63
CA ASN A 42 -6.48 5.57 0.77
C ASN A 42 -5.66 4.32 1.16
N LEU A 43 -5.51 4.11 2.48
CA LEU A 43 -4.75 3.02 3.08
C LEU A 43 -5.68 1.86 3.42
N HIS A 44 -5.31 0.66 2.94
CA HIS A 44 -6.00 -0.60 3.20
C HIS A 44 -5.13 -1.50 4.08
N VAL A 45 -5.75 -2.22 5.01
CA VAL A 45 -5.05 -3.26 5.77
C VAL A 45 -4.83 -4.47 4.86
N HIS A 46 -3.60 -4.96 4.83
CA HIS A 46 -3.18 -6.15 4.10
C HIS A 46 -2.35 -7.07 4.96
N HIS A 47 -2.43 -8.36 4.66
CA HIS A 47 -1.60 -9.40 5.27
C HIS A 47 -0.51 -9.77 4.28
N LEU A 48 0.74 -9.51 4.64
CA LEU A 48 1.89 -10.03 3.91
C LEU A 48 2.52 -11.17 4.70
N VAL A 49 2.97 -12.19 3.98
CA VAL A 49 3.82 -13.24 4.54
C VAL A 49 5.25 -12.83 4.28
N ILE A 50 5.98 -12.48 5.32
CA ILE A 50 7.41 -12.17 5.26
C ILE A 50 8.08 -13.23 6.13
N GLU A 51 8.98 -14.02 5.54
CA GLU A 51 9.76 -15.05 6.26
C GLU A 51 8.89 -16.04 7.07
N GLY A 52 7.76 -16.46 6.50
CA GLY A 52 6.81 -17.40 7.12
C GLY A 52 5.87 -16.77 8.17
N THR A 53 6.07 -15.52 8.55
CA THR A 53 5.21 -14.83 9.52
C THR A 53 4.18 -13.93 8.82
N LYS A 54 2.91 -14.05 9.19
CA LYS A 54 1.82 -13.19 8.68
C LYS A 54 1.83 -11.84 9.38
N VAL A 55 2.26 -10.79 8.68
CA VAL A 55 2.32 -9.42 9.19
C VAL A 55 1.17 -8.58 8.64
N LYS A 56 0.47 -7.86 9.53
CA LYS A 56 -0.58 -6.89 9.15
C LYS A 56 0.06 -5.53 8.84
N ILE A 57 -0.04 -5.06 7.60
CA ILE A 57 0.47 -3.75 7.17
C ILE A 57 -0.63 -2.87 6.57
N LYS A 58 -0.46 -1.54 6.65
CA LYS A 58 -1.29 -0.58 5.92
C LYS A 58 -0.62 -0.23 4.58
N VAL A 59 -1.34 -0.45 3.49
CA VAL A 59 -0.83 -0.32 2.12
C VAL A 59 -1.76 0.58 1.30
N CYS A 60 -1.19 1.46 0.46
CA CYS A 60 -1.99 2.28 -0.45
C CYS A 60 -2.55 1.46 -1.61
N THR A 61 -3.62 1.96 -2.24
CA THR A 61 -4.28 1.27 -3.36
C THR A 61 -3.34 0.97 -4.54
N THR A 62 -2.38 1.85 -4.85
CA THR A 62 -1.38 1.62 -5.90
C THR A 62 -0.49 0.41 -5.59
N CYS A 63 0.07 0.32 -4.38
CA CYS A 63 0.92 -0.81 -4.02
C CYS A 63 0.11 -2.10 -3.90
N LYS A 64 -1.13 -2.04 -3.41
CA LYS A 64 -2.07 -3.18 -3.41
C LYS A 64 -2.30 -3.70 -4.84
N ARG A 65 -2.41 -2.81 -5.81
CA ARG A 65 -2.60 -3.16 -7.23
C ARG A 65 -1.36 -3.85 -7.78
N SER A 66 -0.17 -3.27 -7.61
CA SER A 66 1.07 -3.85 -8.11
C SER A 66 1.35 -5.24 -7.55
N LEU A 67 1.09 -5.46 -6.25
CA LEU A 67 1.22 -6.80 -5.64
C LEU A 67 0.29 -7.83 -6.29
N ARG A 68 -0.96 -7.44 -6.59
CA ARG A 68 -1.92 -8.33 -7.26
C ARG A 68 -1.55 -8.60 -8.71
N GLU A 69 -0.99 -7.62 -9.42
CA GLU A 69 -0.56 -7.78 -10.81
C GLU A 69 0.62 -8.75 -10.91
N ALA A 70 1.60 -8.65 -10.00
CA ALA A 70 2.71 -9.60 -9.91
C ALA A 70 2.22 -11.04 -9.65
N GLN A 71 1.35 -11.23 -8.65
CA GLN A 71 0.75 -12.53 -8.35
C GLN A 71 -0.04 -13.11 -9.53
N ARG A 72 -0.79 -12.27 -10.26
CA ARG A 72 -1.52 -12.71 -11.46
C ARG A 72 -0.58 -13.12 -12.58
N ALA A 73 0.51 -12.39 -12.79
CA ALA A 73 1.50 -12.75 -13.79
C ALA A 73 2.14 -14.12 -13.49
N GLU A 74 2.51 -14.35 -12.22
CA GLU A 74 3.01 -15.65 -11.74
C GLU A 74 1.97 -16.76 -11.95
N GLN A 75 0.70 -16.53 -11.60
CA GLN A 75 -0.39 -17.49 -11.80
C GLN A 75 -0.63 -17.81 -13.28
N VAL A 76 -0.58 -16.81 -14.16
CA VAL A 76 -0.73 -17.03 -15.61
C VAL A 76 0.45 -17.81 -16.17
N ALA A 77 1.67 -17.56 -15.71
CA ALA A 77 2.85 -18.34 -16.10
C ALA A 77 2.72 -19.81 -15.66
N MET A 78 2.31 -20.05 -14.41
CA MET A 78 2.05 -21.40 -13.88
C MET A 78 0.93 -22.11 -14.64
N ALA A 79 -0.18 -21.41 -14.94
CA ALA A 79 -1.29 -21.97 -15.71
C ALA A 79 -0.88 -22.37 -17.13
N LYS A 80 -0.03 -21.58 -17.81
CA LYS A 80 0.51 -21.93 -19.14
C LYS A 80 1.45 -23.13 -19.11
N ALA A 81 2.23 -23.29 -18.04
CA ALA A 81 3.16 -24.42 -17.89
C ALA A 81 2.43 -25.76 -17.67
N ASN A 82 1.29 -25.75 -17.01
CA ASN A 82 0.52 -26.96 -16.70
C ASN A 82 -0.40 -27.44 -17.83
N VAL A 83 -0.56 -26.65 -18.91
CA VAL A 83 -1.45 -26.96 -20.06
C VAL A 83 -0.65 -27.56 -21.24
N LYS A 84 0.65 -27.83 -21.07
CA LYS A 84 1.50 -28.45 -22.10
C LYS A 84 1.81 -29.91 -21.79
#